data_AF-A0A7C3B838-F1
#
_entry.id   AF-A0A7C3B838-F1
#
_cell.length_a   1.000
_cell.length_b   1.000
_cell.length_c   1.000
_cell.angle_alpha   90.00
_cell.angle_beta   90.00
_cell.angle_gamma   90.00
#
_symmetry.space_group_name_H-M   'P 1'
#
loop_
_entity.id
_entity.type
_entity.pdbx_description
1 polymer ?
#
loop_
_entity_poly.entity_id
_entity_poly.type
_entity_poly.pdbx_seq_one_letter_code
_entity_poly.pdbx_strand_id
1 'polypeptide(L)'
;MRPLYIPLAAALILILLLLMVTTPVNGESLSSLDACKDFAYSTEEDFLTAGPVPADGNPIISDGDLLNRYHTVCARNRELLSAWDIADDLGLDAADVLDVQRELVAFSTELDDPRGRFKAGDLLITNGAIIPNVALLSLFQVGRDLGLDAVHFIGAEEKIIAFALDAAQREPSFWLNGQLVERLQRYNIDIWFSTEGTELSAATTQILDGYLLSARTGTVVVNQATLLPATVPADLPNRGVDFGLDAVTTTRRGDRFLMRFSTEILYRKEPAFNDGDILRFGDGVEIHHSDLVAPFEPRARFLGVDALYMHAEPPGFNVFLPWILRFFRGIAGGDQ
;
A
#
# COMPACT_ATOMS: atom_id res chain seq x y z
N MET A 1 76.90 -10.41 4.91
CA MET A 1 75.85 -9.81 5.77
C MET A 1 74.91 -9.01 4.89
N ARG A 2 73.83 -9.64 4.38
CA ARG A 2 72.77 -8.93 3.63
C ARG A 2 71.73 -8.44 4.64
N PRO A 3 71.15 -7.24 4.48
CA PRO A 3 70.35 -6.65 5.54
C PRO A 3 69.03 -7.40 5.69
N LEU A 4 68.78 -7.93 6.88
CA LEU A 4 67.58 -8.67 7.31
C LEU A 4 66.31 -7.79 7.36
N TYR A 5 66.33 -6.60 6.75
CA TYR A 5 65.26 -5.59 6.87
C TYR A 5 64.22 -5.68 5.74
N ILE A 6 64.59 -6.23 4.58
CA ILE A 6 63.68 -6.38 3.43
C ILE A 6 62.55 -7.41 3.68
N PRO A 7 62.80 -8.62 4.24
CA PRO A 7 61.73 -9.59 4.46
C PRO A 7 60.79 -9.16 5.60
N LEU A 8 61.27 -8.36 6.55
CA LEU A 8 60.46 -7.87 7.67
C LEU A 8 59.47 -6.79 7.22
N ALA A 9 59.91 -5.87 6.35
CA ALA A 9 59.05 -4.82 5.79
C ALA A 9 57.96 -5.42 4.88
N ALA A 10 58.30 -6.42 4.06
CA ALA A 10 57.34 -7.11 3.21
C ALA A 10 56.29 -7.89 4.02
N ALA A 11 56.71 -8.56 5.10
CA ALA A 11 55.78 -9.26 5.99
C ALA A 11 54.84 -8.29 6.73
N LEU A 12 55.35 -7.12 7.15
CA LEU A 12 54.53 -6.12 7.83
C LEU A 12 53.48 -5.50 6.89
N ILE A 13 53.84 -5.25 5.62
CA ILE A 13 52.90 -4.76 4.60
C ILE A 13 51.83 -5.80 4.29
N LEU A 14 52.20 -7.09 4.20
CA LEU A 14 51.24 -8.17 3.95
C LEU A 14 50.28 -8.36 5.13
N ILE A 15 50.77 -8.20 6.37
CA ILE A 15 49.93 -8.22 7.59
C ILE A 15 49.00 -7.00 7.64
N LEU A 16 49.47 -5.80 7.24
CA LEU A 16 48.62 -4.62 7.13
C LEU A 16 47.55 -4.76 6.03
N LEU A 17 47.86 -5.42 4.92
CA LEU A 17 46.90 -5.73 3.86
C LEU A 17 45.88 -6.81 4.28
N LEU A 18 46.28 -7.76 5.14
CA LEU A 18 45.37 -8.77 5.70
C LEU A 18 44.53 -8.24 6.88
N LEU A 19 44.98 -7.17 7.54
CA LEU A 19 44.24 -6.43 8.59
C LEU A 19 43.31 -5.36 8.02
N MET A 20 43.31 -5.14 6.70
CA MET A 20 42.17 -4.54 6.00
C MET A 20 41.05 -5.58 5.97
N VAL A 21 40.54 -5.88 7.17
CA VAL A 21 39.25 -6.52 7.38
C VAL A 21 38.28 -5.76 6.51
N THR A 22 37.69 -6.45 5.55
CA THR A 22 36.51 -5.99 4.83
C THR A 22 35.51 -5.62 5.90
N THR A 23 35.40 -4.33 6.21
CA THR A 23 34.19 -3.82 6.84
C THR A 23 33.07 -4.33 5.94
N PRO A 24 32.09 -5.08 6.45
CA PRO A 24 30.89 -5.27 5.68
C PRO A 24 30.47 -3.87 5.25
N VAL A 25 30.36 -3.65 3.94
CA VAL A 25 29.52 -2.58 3.46
C VAL A 25 28.16 -2.95 4.03
N ASN A 26 27.81 -2.33 5.15
CA ASN A 26 26.41 -2.17 5.47
C ASN A 26 25.89 -1.45 4.24
N GLY A 27 25.17 -2.17 3.37
CA GLY A 27 24.32 -1.52 2.41
C GLY A 27 23.39 -0.68 3.26
N GLU A 28 23.65 0.63 3.33
CA GLU A 28 22.63 1.55 3.79
C GLU A 28 21.44 1.27 2.87
N SER A 29 20.33 0.84 3.47
CA SER A 29 19.03 0.78 2.82
C SER A 29 18.86 2.11 2.10
N LEU A 30 18.89 2.10 0.77
CA LEU A 30 18.65 3.29 -0.05
C LEU A 30 17.17 3.72 0.06
N SER A 31 16.33 2.89 0.69
CA SER A 31 14.96 3.23 1.01
C SER A 31 14.93 4.32 2.09
N SER A 32 14.27 5.42 1.75
CA SER A 32 13.93 6.49 2.68
C SER A 32 12.48 6.29 3.14
N LEU A 33 12.14 5.08 3.61
CA LEU A 33 10.75 4.74 3.93
C LEU A 33 10.13 5.68 4.99
N ASP A 34 10.95 6.28 5.86
CA ASP A 34 10.51 7.35 6.78
C ASP A 34 9.84 8.54 6.07
N ALA A 35 10.22 8.82 4.81
CA ALA A 35 9.62 9.86 3.98
C ALA A 35 8.18 9.52 3.54
N CYS A 36 7.78 8.24 3.65
CA CYS A 36 6.45 7.73 3.34
C CYS A 36 5.62 7.37 4.58
N LYS A 37 6.10 7.70 5.79
CA LYS A 37 5.41 7.36 7.05
C LYS A 37 4.00 7.93 7.19
N ASP A 38 3.72 9.05 6.52
CA ASP A 38 2.43 9.75 6.61
C ASP A 38 1.62 9.64 5.31
N PHE A 39 2.30 9.40 4.18
CA PHE A 39 1.72 9.39 2.86
C PHE A 39 2.64 8.65 1.90
N ALA A 40 2.09 7.65 1.20
CA ALA A 40 2.79 6.89 0.19
C ALA A 40 1.83 6.56 -0.96
N TYR A 41 2.31 6.52 -2.19
CA TYR A 41 1.51 6.09 -3.34
C TYR A 41 2.39 5.47 -4.42
N SER A 42 1.78 4.72 -5.34
CA SER A 42 2.39 4.33 -6.61
C SER A 42 1.56 4.84 -7.78
N THR A 43 2.14 4.88 -8.97
CA THR A 43 1.47 5.23 -10.23
C THR A 43 1.19 3.96 -11.03
N GLU A 44 0.20 3.98 -11.93
CA GLU A 44 -0.12 2.85 -12.83
C GLU A 44 0.89 2.70 -13.98
N GLU A 45 1.69 3.74 -14.25
CA GLU A 45 2.60 3.78 -15.39
C GLU A 45 3.99 4.31 -15.00
N ASP A 46 5.01 3.66 -15.55
CA ASP A 46 6.39 4.14 -15.54
C ASP A 46 6.51 5.56 -16.12
N PHE A 47 7.39 6.38 -15.52
CA PHE A 47 7.67 7.69 -16.07
C PHE A 47 9.09 8.20 -15.86
N LEU A 48 9.50 9.10 -16.78
CA LEU A 48 10.75 9.83 -16.67
C LEU A 48 10.51 11.16 -15.95
N THR A 49 11.16 11.36 -14.80
CA THR A 49 11.17 12.66 -14.10
C THR A 49 12.07 13.67 -14.81
N ALA A 50 11.61 14.92 -14.92
CA ALA A 50 12.47 16.04 -15.34
C ALA A 50 13.19 16.72 -14.16
N GLY A 51 12.76 16.44 -12.92
CA GLY A 51 13.36 16.91 -11.70
C GLY A 51 12.39 16.83 -10.51
N PRO A 52 12.90 16.64 -9.27
CA PRO A 52 14.30 16.40 -8.93
C PRO A 52 14.77 14.98 -9.28
N VAL A 53 16.07 14.81 -9.53
CA VAL A 53 16.65 13.47 -9.73
C VAL A 53 16.58 12.70 -8.40
N PRO A 54 16.07 11.45 -8.39
CA PRO A 54 16.03 10.62 -7.19
C PRO A 54 17.41 10.40 -6.57
N ALA A 55 17.43 10.03 -5.29
CA ALA A 55 18.66 9.89 -4.50
C ALA A 55 19.64 8.85 -5.08
N ASP A 56 19.13 7.82 -5.75
CA ASP A 56 19.93 6.80 -6.43
C ASP A 56 20.43 7.22 -7.83
N GLY A 57 20.07 8.42 -8.29
CA GLY A 57 20.46 8.96 -9.59
C GLY A 57 19.67 8.43 -10.79
N ASN A 58 18.73 7.50 -10.60
CA ASN A 58 17.93 6.95 -11.69
C ASN A 58 16.70 7.84 -11.98
N PRO A 59 16.60 8.48 -13.15
CA PRO A 59 15.48 9.37 -13.48
C PRO A 59 14.20 8.62 -13.89
N ILE A 60 14.25 7.30 -14.03
CA ILE A 60 13.06 6.49 -14.27
C ILE A 60 12.41 6.24 -12.90
N ILE A 61 11.14 6.57 -12.80
CA ILE A 61 10.25 6.20 -11.70
C ILE A 61 9.37 5.09 -12.22
N SER A 62 9.35 4.00 -11.48
CA SER A 62 8.62 2.79 -11.81
C SER A 62 7.18 2.86 -11.27
N ASP A 63 6.24 2.24 -11.97
CA ASP A 63 4.88 1.95 -11.46
C ASP A 63 4.87 1.03 -10.22
N GLY A 64 6.01 0.45 -9.89
CA GLY A 64 6.27 -0.30 -8.67
C GLY A 64 7.05 0.44 -7.59
N ASP A 65 7.37 1.73 -7.78
CA ASP A 65 8.07 2.54 -6.78
C ASP A 65 7.09 3.18 -5.79
N LEU A 66 7.44 3.13 -4.50
CA LEU A 66 6.68 3.83 -3.47
C LEU A 66 7.13 5.30 -3.37
N LEU A 67 6.23 6.22 -3.66
CA LEU A 67 6.48 7.66 -3.76
C LEU A 67 5.80 8.41 -2.61
N ASN A 68 6.35 9.57 -2.24
CA ASN A 68 5.61 10.53 -1.40
C ASN A 68 5.21 11.78 -2.20
N ARG A 69 4.30 12.56 -1.60
CA ARG A 69 3.83 13.84 -2.16
C ARG A 69 4.89 14.98 -2.19
N TYR A 70 6.10 14.70 -1.72
CA TYR A 70 7.20 15.66 -1.62
C TYR A 70 8.42 15.14 -2.40
N HIS A 71 8.18 14.73 -3.66
CA HIS A 71 9.23 14.44 -4.66
C HIS A 71 10.33 13.47 -4.18
N THR A 72 9.95 12.49 -3.35
CA THR A 72 10.87 11.47 -2.84
C THR A 72 10.38 10.10 -3.25
N VAL A 73 11.29 9.31 -3.84
CA VAL A 73 11.12 7.86 -3.96
C VAL A 73 11.48 7.28 -2.60
N CYS A 74 10.48 6.80 -1.87
CA CYS A 74 10.65 6.25 -0.53
C CYS A 74 11.22 4.84 -0.57
N ALA A 75 10.77 4.04 -1.53
CA ALA A 75 11.30 2.71 -1.79
C ALA A 75 11.19 2.41 -3.27
N ARG A 76 12.23 1.81 -3.85
CA ARG A 76 12.16 1.27 -5.21
C ARG A 76 11.41 -0.06 -5.23
N ASN A 77 10.84 -0.46 -6.37
CA ASN A 77 10.19 -1.78 -6.50
C ASN A 77 11.12 -2.93 -6.06
N ARG A 78 12.37 -2.90 -6.53
CA ARG A 78 13.44 -3.85 -6.11
C ARG A 78 13.75 -3.86 -4.61
N GLU A 79 13.53 -2.76 -3.91
CA GLU A 79 13.75 -2.67 -2.46
C GLU A 79 12.61 -3.37 -1.72
N LEU A 80 11.37 -3.17 -2.18
CA LEU A 80 10.19 -3.86 -1.67
C LEU A 80 10.28 -5.38 -1.91
N LEU A 81 10.82 -5.79 -3.06
CA LEU A 81 11.00 -7.18 -3.46
C LEU A 81 12.30 -7.83 -2.97
N SER A 82 13.11 -7.11 -2.19
CA SER A 82 14.48 -7.54 -1.82
C SER A 82 14.53 -8.87 -1.07
N ALA A 83 13.49 -9.22 -0.30
CA ALA A 83 13.39 -10.51 0.40
C ALA A 83 13.38 -11.72 -0.55
N TRP A 84 13.04 -11.52 -1.82
CA TRP A 84 12.98 -12.55 -2.85
C TRP A 84 14.08 -12.39 -3.90
N ASP A 85 15.05 -11.48 -3.75
CA ASP A 85 16.15 -11.32 -4.72
C ASP A 85 15.62 -11.19 -6.17
N ILE A 86 14.61 -10.34 -6.34
CA ILE A 86 14.03 -9.98 -7.63
C ILE A 86 14.58 -8.62 -8.03
N ALA A 87 15.15 -8.56 -9.23
CA ALA A 87 15.72 -7.33 -9.80
C ALA A 87 14.84 -6.75 -10.91
N ASP A 88 13.92 -7.56 -11.44
CA ASP A 88 12.90 -7.13 -12.39
C ASP A 88 11.89 -6.24 -11.66
N ASP A 89 11.36 -5.28 -12.40
CA ASP A 89 10.25 -4.46 -11.96
C ASP A 89 8.94 -5.22 -12.14
N LEU A 90 8.18 -5.39 -11.06
CA LEU A 90 6.91 -6.12 -11.07
C LEU A 90 5.69 -5.23 -10.85
N GLY A 91 5.85 -3.91 -10.81
CA GLY A 91 4.76 -2.98 -10.51
C GLY A 91 4.27 -3.07 -9.05
N LEU A 92 3.25 -2.27 -8.73
CA LEU A 92 2.57 -2.25 -7.43
C LEU A 92 1.08 -1.91 -7.59
N ASP A 93 0.22 -2.88 -7.33
CA ASP A 93 -1.26 -2.66 -7.39
C ASP A 93 -1.84 -2.37 -6.01
N ALA A 94 -1.07 -2.52 -4.94
CA ALA A 94 -1.57 -2.24 -3.60
C ALA A 94 -0.41 -1.94 -2.66
N ALA A 95 -0.60 -1.03 -1.72
CA ALA A 95 0.39 -0.79 -0.67
C ALA A 95 -0.23 -0.27 0.64
N ASP A 96 0.34 -0.73 1.75
CA ASP A 96 0.08 -0.25 3.10
C ASP A 96 1.38 -0.21 3.91
N VAL A 97 1.80 0.99 4.32
CA VAL A 97 3.02 1.19 5.13
C VAL A 97 2.70 0.86 6.58
N LEU A 98 3.23 -0.25 7.08
CA LEU A 98 2.89 -0.79 8.40
C LEU A 98 3.78 -0.22 9.51
N ASP A 99 5.10 -0.17 9.28
CA ASP A 99 6.07 0.34 10.25
C ASP A 99 7.38 0.73 9.57
N VAL A 100 7.66 2.03 9.51
CA VAL A 100 8.88 2.54 8.84
C VAL A 100 10.17 2.17 9.56
N GLN A 101 10.12 1.96 10.89
CA GLN A 101 11.30 1.61 11.70
C GLN A 101 11.80 0.19 11.45
N ARG A 102 10.89 -0.74 11.15
CA ARG A 102 11.19 -2.13 10.78
C ARG A 102 11.13 -2.35 9.28
N GLU A 103 10.99 -1.29 8.49
CA GLU A 103 10.86 -1.33 7.04
C GLU A 103 9.75 -2.27 6.56
N LEU A 104 8.61 -2.27 7.25
CA LEU A 104 7.46 -3.13 6.93
C LEU A 104 6.46 -2.39 6.04
N VAL A 105 6.33 -2.87 4.80
CA VAL A 105 5.28 -2.50 3.85
C VAL A 105 4.58 -3.77 3.43
N ALA A 106 3.24 -3.76 3.45
CA ALA A 106 2.42 -4.80 2.86
C ALA A 106 1.95 -4.33 1.48
N PHE A 107 2.02 -5.19 0.46
CA PHE A 107 1.80 -4.77 -0.92
C PHE A 107 1.38 -5.93 -1.83
N SER A 108 0.90 -5.61 -3.03
CA SER A 108 0.70 -6.52 -4.17
C SER A 108 1.58 -6.07 -5.34
N THR A 109 1.72 -6.90 -6.37
CA THR A 109 2.44 -6.60 -7.60
C THR A 109 1.56 -6.90 -8.82
N GLU A 110 1.71 -6.11 -9.88
CA GLU A 110 1.01 -6.29 -11.17
C GLU A 110 1.43 -7.58 -11.88
N LEU A 111 2.70 -7.97 -11.70
CA LEU A 111 3.29 -9.11 -12.39
C LEU A 111 3.65 -10.26 -11.44
N ASP A 112 3.43 -11.49 -11.92
CA ASP A 112 3.87 -12.71 -11.26
C ASP A 112 5.41 -12.71 -11.05
N ASP A 113 5.88 -13.29 -9.94
CA ASP A 113 7.31 -13.58 -9.78
C ASP A 113 7.78 -14.50 -10.93
N PRO A 114 8.84 -14.12 -11.68
CA PRO A 114 9.36 -14.94 -12.79
C PRO A 114 9.80 -16.35 -12.37
N ARG A 115 10.06 -16.58 -11.08
CA ARG A 115 10.42 -17.89 -10.51
C ARG A 115 9.22 -18.66 -9.94
N GLY A 116 8.02 -18.08 -9.95
CA GLY A 116 6.75 -18.70 -9.55
C GLY A 116 6.60 -18.90 -8.04
N ARG A 117 7.23 -18.06 -7.20
CA ARG A 117 7.10 -18.14 -5.73
C ARG A 117 5.82 -17.49 -5.21
N PHE A 118 5.36 -16.44 -5.86
CA PHE A 118 4.09 -15.76 -5.63
C PHE A 118 3.50 -15.33 -6.98
N LYS A 119 2.25 -14.88 -6.95
CA LYS A 119 1.53 -14.35 -8.12
C LYS A 119 1.18 -12.88 -7.95
N ALA A 120 0.87 -12.22 -9.07
CA ALA A 120 0.13 -10.99 -9.04
C ALA A 120 -1.18 -11.19 -8.26
N GLY A 121 -1.50 -10.26 -7.36
CA GLY A 121 -2.63 -10.36 -6.44
C GLY A 121 -2.36 -11.02 -5.08
N ASP A 122 -1.22 -11.70 -4.91
CA ASP A 122 -0.83 -12.21 -3.59
C ASP A 122 -0.43 -11.04 -2.67
N LEU A 123 -0.83 -11.09 -1.39
CA LEU A 123 -0.41 -10.10 -0.42
C LEU A 123 1.01 -10.42 0.08
N LEU A 124 1.95 -9.55 -0.25
CA LEU A 124 3.34 -9.60 0.13
C LEU A 124 3.62 -8.68 1.31
N ILE A 125 4.64 -8.99 2.09
CA ILE A 125 5.23 -8.07 3.08
C ILE A 125 6.73 -8.07 2.88
N THR A 126 7.36 -6.89 2.92
CA THR A 126 8.82 -6.69 2.71
C THR A 126 9.74 -7.58 3.57
N ASN A 127 9.21 -8.18 4.63
CA ASN A 127 9.92 -9.17 5.46
C ASN A 127 9.90 -10.61 4.89
N GLY A 128 9.43 -10.80 3.66
CA GLY A 128 9.37 -12.08 2.95
C GLY A 128 8.09 -12.88 3.13
N ALA A 129 7.09 -12.35 3.85
CA ALA A 129 5.80 -13.03 3.99
C ALA A 129 5.03 -13.01 2.65
N ILE A 130 4.41 -14.14 2.32
CA ILE A 130 3.51 -14.29 1.18
C ILE A 130 2.19 -14.84 1.72
N ILE A 131 1.10 -14.12 1.50
CA ILE A 131 -0.27 -14.54 1.81
C ILE A 131 -1.03 -14.65 0.49
N PRO A 132 -1.36 -15.86 0.02
CA PRO A 132 -2.01 -16.03 -1.26
C PRO A 132 -3.35 -15.29 -1.36
N ASN A 133 -3.68 -14.72 -2.51
CA ASN A 133 -4.95 -14.01 -2.76
C ASN A 133 -6.18 -14.86 -2.36
N VAL A 134 -6.14 -16.14 -2.72
CA VAL A 134 -7.17 -17.13 -2.36
C VAL A 134 -7.40 -17.28 -0.85
N ALA A 135 -6.42 -16.94 -0.01
CA ALA A 135 -6.59 -16.96 1.44
C ALA A 135 -7.42 -15.76 1.93
N LEU A 136 -7.22 -14.57 1.34
CA LEU A 136 -8.02 -13.37 1.58
C LEU A 136 -9.49 -13.61 1.21
N LEU A 137 -9.71 -14.34 0.11
CA LEU A 137 -11.03 -14.66 -0.42
C LEU A 137 -11.69 -15.90 0.20
N SER A 138 -11.03 -16.55 1.17
CA SER A 138 -11.48 -17.87 1.68
C SER A 138 -12.90 -17.87 2.26
N LEU A 139 -13.31 -16.80 2.95
CA LEU A 139 -14.66 -16.66 3.50
C LEU A 139 -15.73 -16.34 2.45
N PHE A 140 -15.32 -15.83 1.29
CA PHE A 140 -16.20 -15.59 0.14
C PHE A 140 -16.37 -16.83 -0.73
N GLN A 141 -15.66 -17.92 -0.42
CA GLN A 141 -15.67 -19.19 -1.16
C GLN A 141 -15.13 -19.09 -2.59
N VAL A 142 -14.22 -18.15 -2.86
CA VAL A 142 -13.53 -18.04 -4.14
C VAL A 142 -12.21 -18.82 -4.08
N GLY A 143 -12.12 -19.86 -4.90
CA GLY A 143 -10.96 -20.78 -4.94
C GLY A 143 -9.92 -20.44 -6.00
N ARG A 144 -9.93 -19.21 -6.53
CA ARG A 144 -8.98 -18.72 -7.53
C ARG A 144 -8.52 -17.31 -7.17
N ASP A 145 -7.40 -16.95 -7.75
CA ASP A 145 -6.88 -15.58 -7.69
C ASP A 145 -7.84 -14.62 -8.40
N LEU A 146 -8.10 -13.48 -7.79
CA LEU A 146 -8.84 -12.36 -8.39
C LEU A 146 -7.99 -11.09 -8.48
N GLY A 147 -6.69 -11.10 -8.21
CA GLY A 147 -5.92 -9.86 -8.11
C GLY A 147 -6.16 -9.13 -6.78
N LEU A 148 -5.41 -8.05 -6.55
CA LEU A 148 -5.42 -7.29 -5.30
C LEU A 148 -4.99 -5.85 -5.57
N ASP A 149 -5.97 -4.95 -5.69
CA ASP A 149 -5.70 -3.56 -6.13
C ASP A 149 -5.77 -2.58 -4.95
N ALA A 150 -6.09 -3.06 -3.76
CA ALA A 150 -5.93 -2.25 -2.57
C ALA A 150 -5.79 -3.12 -1.35
N VAL A 151 -4.99 -2.64 -0.40
CA VAL A 151 -4.83 -3.29 0.90
C VAL A 151 -4.73 -2.25 1.99
N HIS A 152 -5.40 -2.50 3.12
CA HIS A 152 -5.29 -1.66 4.31
C HIS A 152 -5.54 -2.48 5.59
N PHE A 153 -4.54 -2.51 6.47
CA PHE A 153 -4.61 -3.20 7.75
C PHE A 153 -5.39 -2.39 8.80
N ILE A 154 -6.32 -3.06 9.46
CA ILE A 154 -7.14 -2.52 10.56
C ILE A 154 -6.76 -3.20 11.87
N GLY A 155 -6.55 -2.43 12.91
CA GLY A 155 -6.23 -2.92 14.25
C GLY A 155 -5.23 -2.03 14.99
N ALA A 156 -4.82 -2.48 16.17
CA ALA A 156 -3.75 -1.81 16.89
C ALA A 156 -2.40 -2.07 16.19
N GLU A 157 -1.58 -1.04 16.07
CA GLU A 157 -0.30 -1.07 15.35
C GLU A 157 0.61 -2.21 15.83
N GLU A 158 0.73 -2.40 17.15
CA GLU A 158 1.53 -3.46 17.73
C GLU A 158 1.02 -4.87 17.38
N LYS A 159 -0.28 -5.01 17.09
CA LYS A 159 -0.89 -6.27 16.68
C LYS A 159 -0.71 -6.53 15.19
N ILE A 160 -0.77 -5.48 14.37
CA ILE A 160 -0.47 -5.54 12.94
C ILE A 160 1.01 -5.95 12.75
N ILE A 161 1.93 -5.28 13.45
CA ILE A 161 3.36 -5.63 13.41
C ILE A 161 3.58 -7.06 13.90
N ALA A 162 2.95 -7.48 15.01
CA ALA A 162 3.08 -8.84 15.50
C ALA A 162 2.55 -9.90 14.50
N PHE A 163 1.46 -9.59 13.80
CA PHE A 163 0.96 -10.45 12.71
C PHE A 163 1.95 -10.52 11.55
N ALA A 164 2.47 -9.38 11.07
CA ALA A 164 3.43 -9.34 9.97
C ALA A 164 4.70 -10.16 10.28
N LEU A 165 5.18 -10.10 11.52
CA LEU A 165 6.33 -10.89 11.99
C LEU A 165 6.01 -12.39 12.11
N ASP A 166 4.81 -12.78 12.57
CA ASP A 166 4.36 -14.18 12.55
C ASP A 166 4.21 -14.68 11.11
N ALA A 167 3.77 -13.81 10.20
CA ALA A 167 3.52 -14.16 8.81
C ALA A 167 4.80 -14.53 8.05
N ALA A 168 5.91 -13.83 8.31
CA ALA A 168 7.22 -14.15 7.74
C ALA A 168 7.77 -15.52 8.13
N GLN A 169 7.18 -16.18 9.14
CA GLN A 169 7.58 -17.52 9.61
C GLN A 169 6.69 -18.63 9.03
N ARG A 170 5.86 -18.33 8.02
CA ARG A 170 4.89 -19.24 7.43
C ARG A 170 5.12 -19.38 5.94
N GLU A 171 5.00 -20.61 5.46
CA GLU A 171 4.94 -20.90 4.03
C GLU A 171 3.59 -20.47 3.44
N PRO A 172 3.50 -20.11 2.15
CA PRO A 172 2.24 -19.67 1.53
C PRO A 172 1.06 -20.63 1.75
N SER A 173 1.33 -21.94 1.68
CA SER A 173 0.31 -23.00 1.88
C SER A 173 -0.30 -23.02 3.29
N PHE A 174 0.37 -22.43 4.29
CA PHE A 174 -0.13 -22.35 5.66
C PHE A 174 -1.43 -21.55 5.73
N TRP A 175 -1.57 -20.48 4.95
CA TRP A 175 -2.69 -19.52 5.06
C TRP A 175 -4.03 -20.05 4.58
N LEU A 176 -4.01 -21.15 3.83
CA LEU A 176 -5.18 -21.79 3.26
C LEU A 176 -6.05 -22.44 4.35
N ASN A 177 -7.25 -22.88 3.96
CA ASN A 177 -8.18 -23.60 4.84
C ASN A 177 -8.55 -22.84 6.13
N GLY A 178 -8.66 -21.51 6.05
CA GLY A 178 -9.12 -20.64 7.14
C GLY A 178 -8.04 -20.23 8.15
N GLN A 179 -6.77 -20.60 7.94
CA GLN A 179 -5.69 -20.21 8.84
C GLN A 179 -5.45 -18.71 8.86
N LEU A 180 -5.59 -18.00 7.73
CA LEU A 180 -5.53 -16.54 7.73
C LEU A 180 -6.59 -15.94 8.66
N VAL A 181 -7.85 -16.36 8.53
CA VAL A 181 -8.97 -15.89 9.36
C VAL A 181 -8.70 -16.12 10.85
N GLU A 182 -8.22 -17.31 11.21
CA GLU A 182 -7.86 -17.65 12.60
C GLU A 182 -6.81 -16.67 13.16
N ARG A 183 -5.81 -16.30 12.34
CA ARG A 183 -4.75 -15.38 12.73
C ARG A 183 -5.25 -13.94 12.87
N LEU A 184 -6.04 -13.46 11.91
CA LEU A 184 -6.66 -12.13 11.99
C LEU A 184 -7.51 -12.00 13.27
N GLN A 185 -8.27 -13.05 13.61
CA GLN A 185 -9.04 -13.09 14.86
C GLN A 185 -8.13 -13.11 16.10
N ARG A 186 -7.06 -13.90 16.09
CA ARG A 186 -6.11 -14.03 17.20
C ARG A 186 -5.39 -12.72 17.53
N TYR A 187 -4.92 -12.01 16.50
CA TYR A 187 -4.28 -10.70 16.68
C TYR A 187 -5.29 -9.58 16.88
N ASN A 188 -6.58 -9.85 16.67
CA ASN A 188 -7.67 -8.87 16.66
C ASN A 188 -7.41 -7.74 15.67
N ILE A 189 -7.03 -8.12 14.45
CA ILE A 189 -6.84 -7.22 13.31
C ILE A 189 -7.78 -7.64 12.18
N ASP A 190 -7.80 -6.88 11.10
CA ASP A 190 -8.45 -7.22 9.83
C ASP A 190 -7.58 -6.71 8.67
N ILE A 191 -7.80 -7.27 7.49
CA ILE A 191 -7.23 -6.78 6.24
C ILE A 191 -8.41 -6.39 5.37
N TRP A 192 -8.50 -5.11 5.07
CA TRP A 192 -9.45 -4.59 4.09
C TRP A 192 -8.78 -4.55 2.73
N PHE A 193 -9.48 -5.00 1.71
CA PHE A 193 -8.90 -5.16 0.37
C PHE A 193 -9.94 -5.06 -0.75
N SER A 194 -9.51 -4.73 -1.96
CA SER A 194 -10.25 -4.85 -3.23
C SER A 194 -9.55 -5.86 -4.14
N THR A 195 -10.11 -6.11 -5.32
CA THR A 195 -9.62 -7.13 -6.26
C THR A 195 -9.90 -6.72 -7.70
N GLU A 196 -8.94 -6.91 -8.61
CA GLU A 196 -9.10 -6.67 -10.05
C GLU A 196 -10.29 -7.43 -10.66
N GLY A 197 -10.49 -8.65 -10.16
CA GLY A 197 -11.46 -9.60 -10.66
C GLY A 197 -12.84 -9.48 -10.01
N THR A 198 -13.87 -9.48 -10.85
CA THR A 198 -15.26 -9.65 -10.40
C THR A 198 -15.65 -11.13 -10.22
N GLU A 199 -16.39 -11.45 -9.16
CA GLU A 199 -17.01 -12.76 -8.92
C GLU A 199 -18.51 -12.63 -8.56
N LEU A 200 -19.36 -12.99 -9.51
CA LEU A 200 -20.83 -12.89 -9.38
C LEU A 200 -21.53 -14.21 -9.10
N SER A 201 -20.85 -15.34 -9.36
CA SER A 201 -21.49 -16.65 -9.55
C SER A 201 -21.06 -17.69 -8.52
N ALA A 202 -19.78 -17.70 -8.17
CA ALA A 202 -19.19 -18.68 -7.26
C ALA A 202 -19.09 -18.18 -5.82
N ALA A 203 -19.15 -16.87 -5.59
CA ALA A 203 -19.04 -16.30 -4.26
C ALA A 203 -20.38 -16.32 -3.51
N THR A 204 -20.32 -16.48 -2.19
CA THR A 204 -21.50 -16.36 -1.30
C THR A 204 -22.05 -14.94 -1.22
N THR A 205 -21.26 -13.97 -1.66
CA THR A 205 -21.60 -12.55 -1.78
C THR A 205 -20.94 -12.07 -3.06
N GLN A 206 -21.66 -11.31 -3.88
CA GLN A 206 -21.09 -10.75 -5.10
C GLN A 206 -19.87 -9.90 -4.76
N ILE A 207 -18.78 -10.16 -5.46
CA ILE A 207 -17.56 -9.36 -5.42
C ILE A 207 -17.51 -8.61 -6.74
N LEU A 208 -17.55 -7.29 -6.63
CA LEU A 208 -17.19 -6.37 -7.70
C LEU A 208 -15.81 -5.83 -7.38
N ASP A 209 -15.09 -5.41 -8.40
CA ASP A 209 -13.75 -4.87 -8.27
C ASP A 209 -13.78 -3.60 -7.38
N GLY A 210 -14.77 -2.73 -7.63
CA GLY A 210 -15.02 -1.54 -6.83
C GLY A 210 -15.48 -1.75 -5.38
N TYR A 211 -15.43 -2.97 -4.84
CA TYR A 211 -15.85 -3.27 -3.47
C TYR A 211 -14.66 -3.39 -2.53
N LEU A 212 -14.81 -2.76 -1.36
CA LEU A 212 -13.91 -3.00 -0.24
C LEU A 212 -14.42 -4.18 0.59
N LEU A 213 -13.59 -5.20 0.72
CA LEU A 213 -13.87 -6.48 1.38
C LEU A 213 -13.13 -6.58 2.72
N SER A 214 -13.59 -7.48 3.59
CA SER A 214 -12.89 -7.84 4.84
C SER A 214 -12.47 -9.30 4.80
N ALA A 215 -11.16 -9.53 4.93
CA ALA A 215 -10.60 -10.88 4.99
C ALA A 215 -10.98 -11.60 6.29
N ARG A 216 -11.20 -10.88 7.39
CA ARG A 216 -11.56 -11.48 8.68
C ARG A 216 -13.02 -11.91 8.77
N THR A 217 -13.93 -11.13 8.19
CA THR A 217 -15.38 -11.36 8.35
C THR A 217 -16.04 -11.94 7.11
N GLY A 218 -15.41 -11.88 5.94
CA GLY A 218 -16.00 -12.36 4.69
C GLY A 218 -17.20 -11.51 4.27
N THR A 219 -17.14 -10.20 4.53
CA THR A 219 -18.22 -9.26 4.23
C THR A 219 -17.73 -8.12 3.37
N VAL A 220 -18.61 -7.54 2.56
CA VAL A 220 -18.38 -6.25 1.92
C VAL A 220 -18.38 -5.16 3.01
N VAL A 221 -17.24 -4.52 3.21
CA VAL A 221 -17.07 -3.39 4.12
C VAL A 221 -17.80 -2.18 3.55
N VAL A 222 -17.52 -1.83 2.30
CA VAL A 222 -18.18 -0.75 1.57
C VAL A 222 -18.33 -1.16 0.11
N ASN A 223 -19.49 -0.92 -0.48
CA ASN A 223 -19.70 -1.03 -1.92
C ASN A 223 -19.52 0.33 -2.61
N GLN A 224 -19.32 0.30 -3.92
CA GLN A 224 -19.03 1.52 -4.68
C GLN A 224 -20.19 2.52 -4.69
N ALA A 225 -21.44 2.04 -4.59
CA ALA A 225 -22.61 2.91 -4.41
C ALA A 225 -22.51 3.79 -3.16
N THR A 226 -21.83 3.32 -2.12
CA THR A 226 -21.64 4.08 -0.89
C THR A 226 -20.37 4.91 -0.93
N LEU A 227 -19.32 4.45 -1.63
CA LEU A 227 -18.06 5.20 -1.79
C LEU A 227 -18.27 6.49 -2.60
N LEU A 228 -19.07 6.43 -3.68
CA LEU A 228 -19.25 7.54 -4.60
C LEU A 228 -20.59 8.27 -4.38
N PRO A 229 -20.65 9.59 -4.63
CA PRO A 229 -21.88 10.40 -4.52
C PRO A 229 -23.03 9.80 -5.32
N ALA A 230 -24.26 9.98 -4.82
CA ALA A 230 -25.47 9.46 -5.45
C ALA A 230 -25.67 9.90 -6.92
N THR A 231 -25.02 10.99 -7.34
CA THR A 231 -25.06 11.50 -8.72
C THR A 231 -24.16 10.72 -9.68
N VAL A 232 -23.17 9.99 -9.18
CA VAL A 232 -22.28 9.12 -9.96
C VAL A 232 -22.98 7.76 -10.15
N PRO A 233 -23.00 7.14 -11.34
CA PRO A 233 -23.71 5.88 -11.57
C PRO A 233 -22.93 4.63 -11.10
N ALA A 234 -22.37 4.66 -9.89
CA ALA A 234 -21.51 3.61 -9.33
C ALA A 234 -22.30 2.47 -8.68
N ASP A 235 -21.85 1.21 -8.88
CA ASP A 235 -22.41 -0.08 -8.44
C ASP A 235 -23.21 -0.81 -9.53
N LEU A 236 -22.73 -2.00 -9.92
CA LEU A 236 -23.46 -2.93 -10.78
C LEU A 236 -24.31 -3.91 -9.95
N PRO A 237 -25.48 -4.34 -10.46
CA PRO A 237 -26.15 -3.87 -11.68
C PRO A 237 -27.05 -2.65 -11.44
N ASN A 238 -27.07 -2.09 -10.22
CA ASN A 238 -28.15 -1.21 -9.77
C ASN A 238 -28.06 0.23 -10.30
N ARG A 239 -26.85 0.80 -10.33
CA ARG A 239 -26.62 2.22 -10.67
C ARG A 239 -25.85 2.40 -11.98
N GLY A 240 -25.04 1.41 -12.37
CA GLY A 240 -24.72 1.17 -13.78
C GLY A 240 -23.26 0.92 -14.14
N VAL A 241 -22.31 1.34 -13.33
CA VAL A 241 -20.87 1.22 -13.62
C VAL A 241 -20.15 0.70 -12.39
N ASP A 242 -19.26 -0.26 -12.59
CA ASP A 242 -18.20 -0.55 -11.64
C ASP A 242 -16.99 0.27 -12.07
N PHE A 243 -16.58 1.23 -11.24
CA PHE A 243 -15.45 2.11 -11.45
C PHE A 243 -14.10 1.54 -11.00
N GLY A 244 -14.05 0.33 -10.45
CA GLY A 244 -12.86 -0.23 -9.80
C GLY A 244 -12.55 0.39 -8.43
N LEU A 245 -11.53 -0.15 -7.75
CA LEU A 245 -10.99 0.36 -6.47
C LEU A 245 -9.49 0.02 -6.31
N ASP A 246 -8.64 0.75 -7.01
CA ASP A 246 -7.17 0.54 -7.12
C ASP A 246 -6.37 1.27 -6.05
N ALA A 247 -7.05 1.96 -5.15
CA ALA A 247 -6.39 2.40 -3.93
C ALA A 247 -7.40 2.63 -2.82
N VAL A 248 -7.05 2.29 -1.58
CA VAL A 248 -7.89 2.61 -0.41
C VAL A 248 -7.05 2.81 0.83
N THR A 249 -7.40 3.81 1.62
CA THR A 249 -6.81 4.03 2.94
C THR A 249 -7.83 4.64 3.89
N THR A 250 -7.65 4.37 5.19
CA THR A 250 -8.46 4.95 6.27
C THR A 250 -7.65 4.92 7.58
N THR A 251 -8.28 5.26 8.71
CA THR A 251 -7.65 5.10 10.02
C THR A 251 -7.42 3.60 10.30
N ARG A 252 -6.44 3.28 11.16
CA ARG A 252 -6.25 1.90 11.66
C ARG A 252 -7.46 1.35 12.44
N ARG A 253 -8.49 2.17 12.70
CA ARG A 253 -9.78 1.75 13.30
C ARG A 253 -10.86 1.44 12.27
N GLY A 254 -10.64 1.74 10.99
CA GLY A 254 -11.62 1.52 9.93
C GLY A 254 -12.69 2.61 9.87
N ASP A 255 -12.33 3.87 10.14
CA ASP A 255 -13.29 4.99 10.07
C ASP A 255 -13.66 5.32 8.62
N ARG A 256 -14.79 4.77 8.15
CA ARG A 256 -15.26 4.90 6.75
C ARG A 256 -15.40 6.35 6.28
N PHE A 257 -15.77 7.28 7.16
CA PHE A 257 -15.89 8.71 6.81
C PHE A 257 -14.55 9.42 6.59
N LEU A 258 -13.44 8.78 6.98
CA LEU A 258 -12.09 9.24 6.74
C LEU A 258 -11.41 8.38 5.66
N MET A 259 -12.18 7.62 4.90
CA MET A 259 -11.66 6.81 3.80
C MET A 259 -11.33 7.70 2.60
N ARG A 260 -10.17 7.41 2.01
CA ARG A 260 -9.69 7.96 0.74
C ARG A 260 -9.45 6.81 -0.21
N PHE A 261 -9.68 7.03 -1.49
CA PHE A 261 -9.57 5.98 -2.48
C PHE A 261 -9.28 6.52 -3.88
N SER A 262 -8.79 5.66 -4.77
CA SER A 262 -8.70 5.86 -6.22
C SER A 262 -9.67 4.90 -6.93
N THR A 263 -9.84 5.05 -8.24
CA THR A 263 -10.70 4.22 -9.08
C THR A 263 -10.04 3.99 -10.44
N GLU A 264 -10.15 2.78 -10.98
CA GLU A 264 -9.58 2.33 -12.27
C GLU A 264 -10.05 3.17 -13.46
N ILE A 265 -11.27 3.72 -13.41
CA ILE A 265 -11.80 4.51 -14.53
C ILE A 265 -12.33 5.87 -14.12
N LEU A 266 -12.10 6.84 -15.01
CA LEU A 266 -12.58 8.21 -14.87
C LEU A 266 -14.11 8.37 -14.99
N TYR A 267 -14.62 9.47 -14.43
CA TYR A 267 -15.99 9.96 -14.63
C TYR A 267 -16.01 11.42 -15.09
N ARG A 268 -16.61 11.68 -16.26
CA ARG A 268 -16.57 13.01 -16.90
C ARG A 268 -17.71 13.97 -16.53
N LYS A 269 -18.67 13.56 -15.71
CA LYS A 269 -19.80 14.42 -15.29
C LYS A 269 -19.65 14.81 -13.83
N GLU A 270 -20.46 15.74 -13.34
CA GLU A 270 -20.32 16.29 -12.00
C GLU A 270 -20.75 15.32 -10.86
N PRO A 271 -19.92 15.14 -9.81
CA PRO A 271 -18.54 15.61 -9.72
C PRO A 271 -17.62 14.77 -10.61
N ALA A 272 -16.78 15.43 -11.42
CA ALA A 272 -15.86 14.73 -12.32
C ALA A 272 -14.60 14.30 -11.57
N PHE A 273 -14.04 13.17 -11.96
CA PHE A 273 -12.77 12.64 -11.45
C PHE A 273 -12.07 11.83 -12.53
N ASN A 274 -10.76 11.73 -12.45
CA ASN A 274 -9.97 10.81 -13.26
C ASN A 274 -9.58 9.56 -12.44
N ASP A 275 -9.23 8.53 -13.17
CA ASP A 275 -8.34 7.47 -12.74
C ASP A 275 -7.09 8.10 -12.08
N GLY A 276 -6.75 7.67 -10.87
CA GLY A 276 -5.69 8.25 -10.06
C GLY A 276 -6.01 9.51 -9.22
N ASP A 277 -7.20 10.11 -9.33
CA ASP A 277 -7.60 11.16 -8.37
C ASP A 277 -7.87 10.52 -7.00
N ILE A 278 -7.38 11.11 -5.91
CA ILE A 278 -7.74 10.66 -4.56
C ILE A 278 -9.09 11.27 -4.19
N LEU A 279 -10.08 10.40 -4.08
CA LEU A 279 -11.46 10.72 -3.75
C LEU A 279 -11.72 10.59 -2.25
N ARG A 280 -12.65 11.40 -1.75
CA ARG A 280 -13.17 11.29 -0.38
C ARG A 280 -14.49 10.53 -0.37
N PHE A 281 -14.65 9.64 0.62
CA PHE A 281 -15.89 8.90 0.86
C PHE A 281 -17.16 9.77 0.76
N GLY A 282 -18.05 9.40 -0.17
CA GLY A 282 -19.35 10.02 -0.39
C GLY A 282 -19.31 11.42 -1.02
N ASP A 283 -18.14 11.85 -1.50
CA ASP A 283 -17.91 13.19 -2.07
C ASP A 283 -17.11 13.10 -3.38
N GLY A 284 -16.44 14.17 -3.80
CA GLY A 284 -15.56 14.17 -4.97
C GLY A 284 -14.07 14.10 -4.64
N VAL A 285 -13.28 14.67 -5.54
CA VAL A 285 -11.81 14.73 -5.48
C VAL A 285 -11.34 15.52 -4.26
N GLU A 286 -10.46 14.91 -3.45
CA GLU A 286 -9.70 15.54 -2.37
C GLU A 286 -8.31 15.97 -2.84
N ILE A 287 -7.62 15.14 -3.64
CA ILE A 287 -6.32 15.43 -4.25
C ILE A 287 -6.35 15.02 -5.71
N HIS A 288 -5.96 15.90 -6.62
CA HIS A 288 -5.88 15.56 -8.03
C HIS A 288 -4.65 14.68 -8.32
N HIS A 289 -4.79 13.71 -9.21
CA HIS A 289 -3.69 12.84 -9.66
C HIS A 289 -2.49 13.69 -10.14
N SER A 290 -2.77 14.80 -10.82
CA SER A 290 -1.74 15.71 -11.34
C SER A 290 -0.96 16.42 -10.23
N ASP A 291 -1.58 16.68 -9.07
CA ASP A 291 -0.90 17.26 -7.90
C ASP A 291 0.02 16.26 -7.20
N LEU A 292 -0.27 14.96 -7.29
CA LEU A 292 0.59 13.91 -6.72
C LEU A 292 1.91 13.82 -7.45
N VAL A 293 1.86 13.81 -8.79
CA VAL A 293 3.04 13.59 -9.64
C VAL A 293 3.76 14.87 -10.03
N ALA A 294 3.10 16.05 -9.98
CA ALA A 294 3.71 17.33 -10.32
C ALA A 294 5.08 17.60 -9.67
N PRO A 295 5.34 17.23 -8.40
CA PRO A 295 6.65 17.40 -7.77
C PRO A 295 7.80 16.66 -8.47
N PHE A 296 7.51 15.63 -9.28
CA PHE A 296 8.50 14.91 -10.08
C PHE A 296 8.63 15.45 -11.52
N GLU A 297 7.90 16.51 -11.88
CA GLU A 297 7.91 17.10 -13.23
C GLU A 297 7.86 16.02 -14.34
N PRO A 298 6.84 15.13 -14.34
CA PRO A 298 6.80 14.01 -15.25
C PRO A 298 6.72 14.50 -16.69
N ARG A 299 7.39 13.79 -17.60
CA ARG A 299 7.21 14.03 -19.04
C ARG A 299 5.89 13.47 -19.58
N ALA A 300 5.25 12.59 -18.81
CA ALA A 300 3.91 12.10 -19.05
C ALA A 300 2.85 13.11 -18.57
N ARG A 301 1.62 12.97 -19.07
CA ARG A 301 0.50 13.86 -18.72
C ARG A 301 -0.53 13.21 -17.79
N PHE A 302 -0.51 11.89 -17.72
CA PHE A 302 -1.43 11.07 -16.97
C PHE A 302 -0.68 9.79 -16.59
N LEU A 303 -0.83 9.37 -15.34
CA LEU A 303 -0.04 8.30 -14.72
C LEU A 303 -0.87 7.42 -13.77
N GLY A 304 -2.13 7.77 -13.52
CA GLY A 304 -2.95 7.01 -12.58
C GLY A 304 -2.46 7.00 -11.13
N VAL A 305 -3.13 6.21 -10.29
CA VAL A 305 -2.70 5.84 -8.92
C VAL A 305 -3.18 4.43 -8.63
N ASP A 306 -2.22 3.55 -8.46
CA ASP A 306 -2.42 2.11 -8.32
C ASP A 306 -2.13 1.60 -6.89
N ALA A 307 -1.64 2.48 -6.02
CA ALA A 307 -1.45 2.15 -4.62
C ALA A 307 -1.51 3.41 -3.78
N LEU A 308 -2.10 3.33 -2.57
CA LEU A 308 -2.21 4.46 -1.67
C LEU A 308 -2.14 4.04 -0.20
N TYR A 309 -1.21 4.66 0.50
CA TYR A 309 -1.18 4.71 1.95
C TYR A 309 -1.27 6.16 2.43
N MET A 310 -2.12 6.41 3.42
CA MET A 310 -2.19 7.69 4.09
C MET A 310 -2.40 7.47 5.58
N HIS A 311 -1.57 8.10 6.41
CA HIS A 311 -1.81 8.12 7.84
C HIS A 311 -2.97 9.08 8.15
N ALA A 312 -4.16 8.51 8.31
CA ALA A 312 -5.33 9.26 8.73
C ALA A 312 -5.42 9.24 10.26
N GLU A 313 -5.11 10.37 10.91
CA GLU A 313 -5.49 10.56 12.31
C GLU A 313 -6.96 10.99 12.40
N PRO A 314 -7.76 10.40 13.30
CA PRO A 314 -9.09 10.92 13.56
C PRO A 314 -8.97 12.37 14.04
N PRO A 315 -9.83 13.29 13.56
CA PRO A 315 -9.77 14.68 13.98
C PRO A 315 -9.85 14.75 15.51
N GLY A 316 -8.84 15.37 16.12
CA GLY A 316 -8.78 15.48 17.58
C GLY A 316 -10.06 16.10 18.15
N PHE A 317 -10.38 15.77 19.40
CA PHE A 317 -11.60 16.23 20.09
C PHE A 317 -11.83 17.76 20.01
N ASN A 318 -10.75 18.52 19.86
CA ASN A 318 -10.75 19.98 19.70
C ASN A 318 -11.43 20.47 18.40
N VAL A 319 -11.55 19.63 17.36
CA VAL A 319 -12.29 19.96 16.13
C VAL A 319 -13.80 19.93 16.38
N PHE A 320 -14.27 19.04 17.25
CA PHE A 320 -15.68 18.92 17.62
C PHE A 320 -16.08 19.84 18.78
N LEU A 321 -15.12 20.30 19.58
CA LEU A 321 -15.38 21.16 20.74
C LEU A 321 -16.16 22.44 20.38
N PRO A 322 -15.89 23.17 19.28
CA PRO A 322 -16.70 24.31 18.86
C PRO A 322 -18.14 23.93 18.53
N TRP A 323 -18.36 22.77 17.92
CA TRP A 323 -19.71 22.26 17.58
C TRP A 323 -20.49 21.84 18.82
N ILE A 324 -19.83 21.10 19.73
CA ILE A 324 -20.39 20.68 21.02
C ILE A 324 -20.75 21.91 21.86
N LEU A 325 -19.84 22.89 21.97
CA LEU A 325 -20.09 24.13 22.70
C LEU A 325 -21.22 24.96 22.08
N ARG A 326 -21.35 24.96 20.75
CA ARG A 326 -22.46 25.64 20.06
C ARG A 326 -23.80 24.93 20.29
N PHE A 327 -23.81 23.61 20.31
CA PHE A 327 -24.99 22.81 20.64
C PHE A 327 -25.46 23.08 22.09
N PHE A 328 -24.55 23.10 23.05
CA PHE A 328 -24.88 23.42 24.45
C PHE A 328 -25.26 24.89 24.67
N ARG A 329 -24.70 25.85 23.92
CA ARG A 329 -25.16 27.25 23.94
C ARG A 329 -26.57 27.42 23.37
N GLY A 330 -26.95 26.61 22.38
CA GLY A 330 -28.31 26.60 21.84
C GLY A 330 -29.35 26.07 22.83
N ILE A 331 -28.97 25.12 23.68
CA ILE A 331 -29.84 24.56 24.73
C ILE A 331 -29.97 25.52 25.92
N ALA A 332 -28.91 26.26 26.26
CA ALA A 332 -28.91 27.22 27.38
C ALA A 332 -29.55 28.59 27.04
N GLY A 333 -29.87 28.85 25.77
CA GLY A 333 -30.46 30.12 25.31
C GLY A 333 -31.96 30.08 25.04
N GLY A 334 -32.62 28.95 25.27
CA GLY A 334 -34.07 28.80 25.16
C GLY A 334 -34.77 29.07 26.48
N ASP A 335 -34.83 30.34 26.88
CA ASP A 335 -35.87 30.96 27.72
C ASP A 335 -35.41 32.37 28.11
N GLN A 336 -35.70 33.35 27.25
CA GLN A 336 -36.15 34.71 27.61
C GLN A 336 -37.03 35.28 26.51
#